data_AF-A0A4Q3SVN1-F1
#
_entry.id   AF-A0A4Q3SVN1-F1
#
_cell.length_a   1.000
_cell.length_b   1.000
_cell.length_c   1.000
_cell.angle_alpha   90.00
_cell.angle_beta   90.00
_cell.angle_gamma   90.00
#
_symmetry.space_group_name_H-M   'P 1'
#
loop_
_entity.id
_entity.type
_entity.pdbx_description
1 polymer ?
#
loop_
_entity_poly.entity_id
_entity_poly.type
_entity_poly.pdbx_seq_one_letter_code
_entity_poly.pdbx_strand_id
1 'polypeptide(L)'
;MEQKRSIPTLVESTLNSVDGLTRATPGPFFYTRVMARMDAEEKNLWEKATAFITRPIVIAVVICCILLLNVTAMFQQTELSSEVASEQAAGTLVDQYKIASTSFYDYTNAEP
;
A
#
# COMPACT_ATOMS: atom_id res chain seq x y z
N MET A 1 -32.29 54.98 -53.62
CA MET A 1 -32.60 53.53 -53.63
C MET A 1 -31.78 52.89 -52.51
N GLU A 2 -32.40 52.59 -51.38
CA GLU A 2 -31.70 51.94 -50.26
C GLU A 2 -31.53 50.45 -50.53
N GLN A 3 -30.28 50.02 -50.68
CA GLN A 3 -29.95 48.63 -50.96
C GLN A 3 -29.83 47.86 -49.64
N LYS A 4 -30.95 47.24 -49.20
CA LYS A 4 -31.01 46.40 -48.00
C LYS A 4 -30.19 45.13 -48.23
N ARG A 5 -28.91 45.13 -47.83
CA ARG A 5 -28.03 43.96 -47.94
C ARG A 5 -28.55 42.83 -47.07
N SER A 6 -28.74 41.65 -47.65
CA SER A 6 -29.17 40.44 -46.94
C SER A 6 -28.11 39.99 -45.93
N ILE A 7 -28.53 39.64 -44.71
CA ILE A 7 -27.69 39.12 -43.62
C ILE A 7 -26.64 38.09 -44.08
N PRO A 8 -26.96 37.06 -44.91
CA PRO A 8 -25.96 36.10 -45.38
C PRO A 8 -24.81 36.76 -46.16
N THR A 9 -25.10 37.79 -46.95
CA THR A 9 -24.09 38.54 -47.72
C THR A 9 -23.16 39.35 -46.81
N LEU A 10 -23.69 39.85 -45.69
CA LEU A 10 -22.92 40.59 -44.70
C LEU A 10 -22.00 39.67 -43.89
N VAL A 11 -22.49 38.48 -43.53
CA VAL A 11 -21.70 37.44 -42.84
C VAL A 11 -20.55 36.97 -43.74
N GLU A 12 -20.84 36.66 -45.00
CA GLU A 12 -19.81 36.26 -45.97
C GLU A 12 -18.78 37.37 -46.20
N SER A 13 -19.23 38.63 -46.31
CA SER A 13 -18.31 39.78 -46.44
C SER A 13 -17.48 40.02 -45.18
N THR A 14 -18.00 39.68 -44.00
CA THR A 14 -17.28 39.81 -42.73
C THR A 14 -16.26 38.69 -42.57
N LEU A 15 -16.61 37.46 -42.92
CA LEU A 15 -15.66 36.33 -42.94
C LEU A 15 -14.53 36.56 -43.95
N ASN A 16 -14.86 37.06 -45.15
CA ASN A 16 -13.86 37.44 -46.16
C ASN A 16 -13.12 38.77 -45.84
N SER A 17 -13.54 39.53 -44.82
CA SER A 17 -12.76 40.70 -44.35
C SER A 17 -11.61 40.30 -43.42
N VAL A 18 -11.55 39.02 -43.04
CA VAL A 18 -10.51 38.40 -42.22
C VAL A 18 -9.49 37.65 -43.12
N ASP A 19 -9.47 37.99 -44.41
CA ASP A 19 -8.57 37.40 -45.39
C ASP A 19 -7.14 37.91 -45.17
N GLY A 20 -6.28 37.03 -44.67
CA GLY A 20 -4.93 37.36 -44.20
C GLY A 20 -4.59 36.79 -42.83
N LEU A 21 -5.58 36.35 -42.04
CA LEU A 21 -5.30 35.53 -40.85
C LEU A 21 -4.94 34.11 -41.29
N THR A 22 -3.65 33.89 -41.48
CA THR A 22 -3.13 32.52 -41.57
C THR A 22 -3.43 31.79 -40.27
N ARG A 23 -3.80 30.50 -40.38
CA ARG A 23 -4.01 29.63 -39.23
C ARG A 23 -2.76 29.71 -38.35
N ALA A 24 -2.91 30.19 -37.12
CA ALA A 24 -1.79 30.29 -36.18
C ALA A 24 -1.17 28.90 -36.00
N THR A 25 0.00 28.69 -36.59
CA THR A 25 0.76 27.48 -36.36
C THR A 25 1.40 27.59 -34.98
N PRO A 26 1.42 26.50 -34.20
CA PRO A 26 2.13 26.53 -32.92
C PRO A 26 3.57 27.00 -33.14
N GLY A 27 4.04 27.89 -32.27
CA GLY A 27 5.43 28.35 -32.30
C GLY A 27 6.41 27.18 -32.19
N PRO A 28 7.66 27.35 -32.64
CA PRO A 28 8.68 26.31 -32.51
C PRO A 28 8.78 25.82 -31.06
N PHE A 29 8.92 24.51 -30.86
CA PHE A 29 8.97 23.83 -29.55
C PHE A 29 7.68 23.83 -28.70
N PHE A 30 6.54 24.30 -29.23
CA PHE A 30 5.25 24.18 -28.52
C PHE A 30 4.94 22.73 -28.15
N TYR A 31 5.08 21.81 -29.10
CA TYR A 31 4.82 20.38 -28.90
C TYR A 31 5.68 19.81 -27.77
N THR A 32 6.98 20.09 -27.77
CA THR A 32 7.91 19.65 -26.74
C THR A 32 7.55 20.19 -25.36
N ARG A 33 7.12 21.45 -25.27
CA ARG A 33 6.72 22.07 -23.99
C ARG A 33 5.43 21.46 -23.44
N VAL A 34 4.47 21.15 -24.31
CA VAL A 34 3.23 20.47 -23.92
C VAL A 34 3.55 19.07 -23.42
N MET A 35 4.32 18.30 -24.18
CA MET A 35 4.73 16.94 -23.80
C MET A 35 5.50 16.94 -22.47
N ALA A 36 6.44 17.87 -22.30
CA ALA A 36 7.21 17.98 -21.06
C ALA A 36 6.32 18.30 -19.84
N ARG A 37 5.24 19.07 -20.00
CA ARG A 37 4.28 19.30 -18.91
C ARG A 37 3.43 18.08 -18.62
N MET A 38 2.95 17.37 -19.65
CA MET A 38 2.20 16.12 -19.47
C MET A 38 3.05 15.06 -18.74
N ASP A 39 4.31 14.87 -19.15
CA ASP A 39 5.23 13.93 -18.49
C ASP A 39 5.60 14.36 -17.06
N ALA A 40 5.73 15.66 -16.81
CA ALA A 40 6.06 16.17 -15.48
C ALA A 40 4.91 15.98 -14.47
N GLU A 41 3.66 16.03 -14.94
CA GLU A 41 2.48 15.78 -14.09
C GLU A 41 2.42 14.31 -13.67
N GLU A 42 2.65 13.37 -14.60
CA GLU A 42 2.70 11.94 -14.28
C GLU A 42 3.86 11.59 -13.34
N LYS A 43 5.02 12.21 -13.55
CA LYS A 43 6.19 12.04 -12.68
C LYS A 43 5.95 12.61 -11.29
N ASN A 44 5.17 13.67 -11.12
CA ASN A 44 5.00 14.34 -9.82
C ASN A 44 4.51 13.41 -8.70
N LEU A 45 3.61 12.47 -9.01
CA LEU A 45 3.05 11.55 -8.01
C LEU A 45 4.05 10.44 -7.63
N TRP A 46 4.71 9.84 -8.63
CA TRP A 46 5.75 8.85 -8.40
C TRP A 46 7.01 9.46 -7.76
N GLU A 47 7.36 10.67 -8.15
CA GLU A 47 8.47 11.45 -7.59
C GLU A 47 8.18 11.84 -6.13
N LYS A 48 6.94 12.21 -5.80
CA LYS A 48 6.54 12.39 -4.38
C LYS A 48 6.60 11.11 -3.58
N ALA A 49 6.13 9.98 -4.14
CA ALA A 49 6.17 8.69 -3.46
C ALA A 49 7.62 8.22 -3.20
N THR A 50 8.48 8.34 -4.22
CA THR A 50 9.91 8.00 -4.10
C THR A 50 10.68 8.98 -3.22
N ALA A 51 10.39 10.27 -3.28
CA ALA A 51 10.93 11.28 -2.36
C ALA A 51 10.47 11.06 -0.91
N PHE A 52 9.30 10.44 -0.70
CA PHE A 52 8.83 10.09 0.64
C PHE A 52 9.56 8.86 1.17
N ILE A 53 9.69 7.80 0.38
CA ILE A 53 10.38 6.55 0.78
C ILE A 53 11.89 6.76 0.99
N THR A 54 12.52 7.65 0.23
CA THR A 54 13.96 7.96 0.38
C THR A 54 14.28 8.78 1.63
N ARG A 55 13.27 9.26 2.38
CA ARG A 55 13.53 9.95 3.66
C ARG A 55 13.99 8.92 4.71
N PRO A 56 15.16 9.14 5.36
CA PRO A 56 15.71 8.20 6.34
C PRO A 56 14.76 7.96 7.53
N ILE A 57 13.91 8.93 7.85
CA ILE A 57 12.89 8.83 8.90
C ILE A 57 11.83 7.78 8.55
N VAL A 58 11.41 7.67 7.29
CA VAL A 58 10.36 6.71 6.88
C VAL A 58 10.88 5.27 7.04
N ILE A 59 12.14 5.03 6.68
CA ILE A 59 12.80 3.74 6.89
C ILE A 59 12.85 3.39 8.38
N ALA A 60 13.24 4.34 9.24
CA ALA A 60 13.29 4.13 10.69
C ALA A 60 11.90 3.77 11.27
N VAL A 61 10.84 4.44 10.81
CA VAL A 61 9.46 4.14 11.23
C VAL A 61 9.03 2.75 10.78
N VAL A 62 9.32 2.35 9.54
CA VAL A 62 9.00 1.01 9.03
C VAL A 62 9.71 -0.07 9.84
N ILE A 63 11.01 0.10 10.10
CA ILE A 63 11.78 -0.84 10.94
C ILE A 63 11.19 -0.90 12.35
N CYS A 64 10.86 0.24 12.95
CA CYS A 64 10.22 0.31 14.26
C CYS A 64 8.88 -0.43 14.27
N CYS A 65 8.02 -0.24 13.27
CA CYS A 65 6.76 -0.97 13.13
C CYS A 65 6.97 -2.49 13.03
N ILE A 66 7.95 -2.94 12.25
CA ILE A 66 8.28 -4.38 12.14
C ILE A 66 8.73 -4.92 13.49
N LEU A 67 9.58 -4.20 14.21
CA LEU A 67 10.03 -4.60 15.55
C LEU A 67 8.85 -4.68 16.53
N LEU A 68 7.97 -3.67 16.54
CA LEU A 68 6.79 -3.67 17.41
C LEU A 68 5.87 -4.85 17.11
N LEU A 69 5.62 -5.17 15.83
CA LEU A 69 4.81 -6.35 15.46
C LEU A 69 5.42 -7.65 15.96
N ASN A 70 6.74 -7.80 15.85
CA ASN A 70 7.42 -9.00 16.35
C ASN A 70 7.36 -9.08 17.87
N VAL A 71 7.58 -7.96 18.56
CA VAL A 71 7.50 -7.88 20.02
C VAL A 71 6.08 -8.19 20.51
N THR A 72 5.04 -7.62 19.90
CA THR A 72 3.64 -7.91 20.27
C THR A 72 3.25 -9.34 19.95
N ALA A 73 3.73 -9.93 18.86
CA ALA A 73 3.54 -11.35 18.55
C ALA A 73 4.24 -12.26 19.57
N MET A 74 5.41 -11.85 20.09
CA MET A 74 6.12 -12.59 21.13
C MET A 74 5.34 -12.55 22.45
N PHE A 75 4.83 -11.38 22.86
CA PHE A 75 4.04 -11.26 24.09
C PHE A 75 2.74 -12.08 24.05
N GLN A 76 2.05 -12.11 22.91
CA GLN A 76 0.86 -12.98 22.74
C GLN A 76 1.22 -14.47 22.83
N GLN A 77 2.37 -14.87 22.31
CA GLN A 77 2.86 -16.24 22.44
C GLN A 77 3.27 -16.58 23.88
N THR A 78 3.77 -15.64 24.67
CA THR A 78 4.10 -15.86 26.08
C THR A 78 2.86 -16.12 26.93
N GLU A 79 1.76 -15.40 26.68
CA GLU A 79 0.47 -15.65 27.36
C GLU A 79 -0.06 -17.06 27.01
N LEU A 80 -0.05 -17.43 25.72
CA LEU A 80 -0.41 -18.78 25.26
C LEU A 80 0.52 -19.86 25.81
N SER A 81 1.82 -19.59 25.91
CA SER A 81 2.81 -20.54 26.43
C SER A 81 2.71 -20.73 27.94
N SER A 82 2.21 -19.74 28.68
CA SER A 82 2.00 -19.86 30.12
C SER A 82 0.81 -20.77 30.45
N GLU A 83 -0.25 -20.73 29.62
CA GLU A 83 -1.39 -21.65 29.69
C GLU A 83 -0.95 -23.08 29.32
N VAL A 84 -0.23 -23.25 28.21
CA VAL A 84 0.30 -24.56 27.76
C VAL A 84 1.34 -25.14 28.74
N ALA A 85 2.19 -24.32 29.35
CA ALA A 85 3.15 -24.78 30.36
C ALA A 85 2.46 -25.31 31.63
N SER A 86 1.32 -24.73 32.01
CA SER A 86 0.51 -25.20 33.14
C SER A 86 -0.20 -26.52 32.84
N GLU A 87 -0.75 -26.70 31.64
CA GLU A 87 -1.33 -27.97 31.19
C GLU A 87 -0.27 -29.06 31.00
N GLN A 88 0.92 -28.71 30.52
CA GLN A 88 2.02 -29.66 30.36
C GLN A 88 2.63 -30.08 31.72
N ALA A 89 2.68 -29.18 32.69
CA ALA A 89 3.02 -29.52 34.08
C ALA A 89 1.95 -30.44 34.72
N ALA A 90 0.66 -30.17 34.50
CA ALA A 90 -0.41 -31.05 34.97
C ALA A 90 -0.37 -32.44 34.29
N GLY A 91 -0.13 -32.50 32.98
CA GLY A 91 0.01 -33.74 32.21
C GLY A 91 1.19 -34.60 32.69
N THR A 92 2.35 -33.99 32.96
CA THR A 92 3.53 -34.71 33.47
C THR A 92 3.38 -35.21 34.91
N LEU A 93 2.59 -34.53 35.76
CA LEU A 93 2.26 -35.01 37.10
C LEU A 93 1.28 -36.19 37.08
N VAL A 94 0.27 -36.13 36.20
CA VAL A 94 -0.69 -37.24 36.01
C VAL A 94 0.02 -38.48 35.47
N ASP A 95 0.95 -38.32 34.52
CA ASP A 95 1.68 -39.45 33.95
C ASP A 95 2.60 -40.11 34.98
N GLN A 96 3.27 -39.32 35.82
CA GLN A 96 4.07 -39.84 36.94
C GLN A 96 3.22 -40.57 38.00
N TYR A 97 2.05 -40.05 38.33
CA TYR A 97 1.13 -40.71 39.28
C TYR A 97 0.61 -42.03 38.71
N LYS A 98 0.30 -42.07 37.42
CA LYS A 98 -0.13 -43.28 36.73
C LYS A 98 0.98 -44.34 36.74
N ILE A 99 2.21 -43.98 36.42
CA ILE A 99 3.38 -44.87 36.46
C ILE A 99 3.59 -45.43 37.88
N ALA A 100 3.55 -44.56 38.90
CA ALA A 100 3.69 -44.98 40.28
C ALA A 100 2.57 -45.95 40.69
N SER A 101 1.32 -45.64 40.38
CA SER A 101 0.19 -46.51 40.70
C SER A 101 0.31 -47.90 40.09
N THR A 102 0.82 -48.01 38.86
CA THR A 102 0.97 -49.30 38.18
C THR A 102 2.10 -50.17 38.74
N SER A 103 3.17 -49.57 39.28
CA SER A 103 4.28 -50.37 39.85
C SER A 103 3.93 -51.00 41.20
N PHE A 104 3.03 -50.39 41.97
CA PHE A 104 2.59 -50.95 43.26
C PHE A 104 1.78 -52.25 43.10
N TYR A 105 1.05 -52.43 41.98
CA TYR A 105 0.26 -53.64 41.73
C TYR A 105 1.08 -54.80 41.13
N ASP A 106 2.27 -54.52 40.58
CA ASP A 106 3.18 -55.53 40.02
C ASP A 106 3.88 -56.34 41.12
N TYR A 107 4.02 -55.76 42.33
CA TYR A 107 4.67 -56.43 43.47
C TYR A 107 3.74 -57.38 44.24
N THR A 108 2.42 -57.26 44.09
CA THR A 108 1.44 -58.08 44.82
C THR A 108 0.92 -59.27 44.01
N ASN A 109 1.22 -59.36 42.72
CA ASN A 109 0.85 -60.49 41.85
C ASN A 109 2.02 -61.43 41.52
N ALA A 110 3.21 -61.18 42.07
CA ALA A 110 4.30 -62.15 42.06
C ALA A 110 4.06 -63.22 43.15
N GLU A 111 3.02 -64.03 42.97
CA GLU A 111 2.90 -65.32 43.67
C GLU A 111 3.91 -66.34 43.08
N PRO A 112 4.40 -67.30 43.88
CA PRO A 112 5.66 -68.04 43.64
C PRO A 112 5.69 -68.95 42.41
#